data_AF-W4URP0-F1
#
_entry.id   AF-W4URP0-F1
#
_cell.length_a   1.000
_cell.length_b   1.000
_cell.length_c   1.000
_cell.angle_alpha   90.00
_cell.angle_beta   90.00
_cell.angle_gamma   90.00
#
_symmetry.space_group_name_H-M   'P 1'
#
loop_
_entity.id
_entity.type
_entity.pdbx_description
1 polymer ?
#
loop_
_entity_poly.entity_id
_entity_poly.type
_entity_poly.pdbx_seq_one_letter_code
_entity_poly.pdbx_strand_id
1 'polypeptide(L)'
;MQFSVLFFLFFMTGIAIVLYLNQAPDQPRERDYAYAGSFYVFAIWMGLGAAGLCEWVRKKRTRLLPVCLSMLLCLLVPIQMGSQTWDDHDRSNRYTCRDFGSNYLMTLPDQGHPIIFCNGDNDTFPLWYNQDTEEVRRDARICNLSYAQTDWYIYQQQCPLYEAPGLPIPWKRKQYQEGTNEYVEIRPELKGQIQAFYQQHPEEARQTFGEDPFDVRNILKYWLLPRIRSFILFPPIQSACQSIRKPYFALISCFPPLFVT
;
A
#
# COMPACT_ATOMS: atom_id res chain seq x y z
N MET A 1 2.04 -6.24 41.34
CA MET A 1 1.64 -6.73 40.00
C MET A 1 1.54 -8.25 40.05
N GLN A 2 0.47 -8.84 39.50
CA GLN A 2 0.33 -10.29 39.43
C GLN A 2 1.24 -10.82 38.31
N PHE A 3 2.18 -11.72 38.65
CA PHE A 3 3.10 -12.33 37.69
C PHE A 3 2.38 -12.94 36.49
N SER A 4 1.26 -13.61 36.73
CA SER A 4 0.46 -14.25 35.68
C SER A 4 0.01 -13.27 34.60
N VAL A 5 -0.38 -12.05 34.97
CA VAL A 5 -0.83 -11.03 34.00
C VAL A 5 0.33 -10.61 33.09
N LEU A 6 1.49 -10.31 33.68
CA LEU A 6 2.69 -9.96 32.89
C LEU A 6 3.14 -11.12 32.03
N PHE A 7 3.14 -12.33 32.56
CA PHE A 7 3.52 -13.53 31.82
C PHE A 7 2.61 -13.77 30.61
N PHE A 8 1.28 -13.72 30.80
CA PHE A 8 0.35 -13.89 29.68
C PHE A 8 0.48 -12.77 28.66
N LEU A 9 0.70 -11.52 29.09
CA LEU A 9 0.95 -10.41 28.18
C LEU A 9 2.21 -10.64 27.35
N PHE A 10 3.33 -11.02 27.98
CA PHE A 10 4.58 -11.35 27.29
C PHE A 10 4.40 -12.51 26.31
N PHE A 11 3.71 -13.57 26.73
CA PHE A 11 3.47 -14.75 25.91
C PHE A 11 2.60 -14.40 24.69
N MET A 12 1.46 -13.74 24.91
CA MET A 12 0.51 -13.41 23.84
C MET A 12 1.05 -12.38 22.86
N THR A 13 1.85 -11.42 23.33
CA THR A 13 2.44 -10.35 22.48
C THR A 13 3.85 -10.66 21.99
N GLY A 14 4.35 -11.87 22.27
CA GLY A 14 5.68 -12.35 21.87
C GLY A 14 5.57 -13.69 21.16
N ILE A 15 5.77 -14.76 21.92
CA ILE A 15 5.85 -16.14 21.41
C ILE A 15 4.60 -16.55 20.62
N ALA A 16 3.41 -16.21 21.10
CA ALA A 16 2.18 -16.56 20.41
C ALA A 16 2.08 -15.92 19.01
N ILE A 17 2.53 -14.66 18.85
CA ILE A 17 2.58 -13.98 17.56
C ILE A 17 3.58 -14.65 16.63
N VAL A 18 4.75 -15.08 17.13
CA VAL A 18 5.74 -15.83 16.33
C VAL A 18 5.12 -17.10 15.78
N LEU A 19 4.46 -17.89 16.63
CA LEU A 19 3.82 -19.15 16.24
C LEU A 19 2.64 -18.91 15.28
N TYR A 20 1.83 -17.89 15.54
CA TYR A 20 0.65 -17.57 14.75
C TYR A 20 1.01 -17.07 13.35
N LEU A 21 1.96 -16.12 13.27
CA LEU A 21 2.37 -15.53 11.98
C LEU A 21 3.26 -16.48 11.18
N ASN A 22 3.91 -17.47 11.81
CA ASN A 22 4.84 -18.41 11.20
C ASN A 22 5.75 -17.71 10.17
N GLN A 23 6.42 -16.66 10.62
CA GLN A 23 7.11 -15.71 9.74
C GLN A 23 8.20 -16.44 8.94
N ALA A 24 8.21 -16.24 7.61
CA ALA A 24 9.25 -16.77 6.75
C ALA A 24 10.61 -16.14 7.12
N PRO A 25 11.69 -16.93 7.20
CA PRO A 25 12.98 -16.47 7.69
C PRO A 25 13.63 -15.37 6.83
N ASP A 26 13.34 -15.32 5.53
CA ASP A 26 14.04 -14.45 4.58
C ASP A 26 13.17 -13.26 4.12
N GLN A 27 12.68 -12.47 5.07
CA GLN A 27 12.03 -11.20 4.73
C GLN A 27 13.01 -10.04 4.93
N PRO A 28 13.18 -9.13 3.94
CA PRO A 28 14.05 -7.96 4.07
C PRO A 28 13.51 -6.90 5.06
N ARG A 29 12.47 -7.23 5.83
CA ARG A 29 11.76 -6.35 6.75
C ARG A 29 11.71 -6.99 8.13
N GLU A 30 12.33 -6.32 9.09
CA GLU A 30 12.10 -6.56 10.51
C GLU A 30 10.66 -6.17 10.91
N ARG A 31 10.01 -7.00 11.75
CA ARG A 31 8.64 -6.78 12.23
C ARG A 31 8.60 -6.55 13.73
N ASP A 32 9.65 -5.93 14.27
CA ASP A 32 9.84 -5.76 15.71
C ASP A 32 8.72 -4.96 16.38
N TYR A 33 8.07 -4.08 15.62
CA TYR A 33 6.87 -3.36 16.05
C TYR A 33 5.71 -4.29 16.46
N ALA A 34 5.64 -5.51 15.90
CA ALA A 34 4.63 -6.50 16.29
C ALA A 34 4.88 -7.07 17.69
N TYR A 35 6.11 -6.98 18.19
CA TYR A 35 6.55 -7.54 19.46
C TYR A 35 6.75 -6.49 20.56
N ALA A 36 6.43 -5.22 20.29
CA ALA A 36 6.60 -4.10 21.22
C ALA A 36 6.00 -4.38 22.61
N GLY A 37 4.84 -5.04 22.67
CA GLY A 37 4.20 -5.44 23.93
C GLY A 37 5.09 -6.35 24.78
N SER A 38 5.74 -7.34 24.15
CA SER A 38 6.63 -8.28 24.84
C SER A 38 7.91 -7.60 25.32
N PHE A 39 8.44 -6.65 24.55
CA PHE A 39 9.61 -5.85 24.93
C PHE A 39 9.33 -4.99 26.17
N TYR A 40 8.14 -4.38 26.26
CA TYR A 40 7.74 -3.62 27.45
C TYR A 40 7.66 -4.51 28.70
N VAL A 41 7.07 -5.70 28.59
CA VAL A 41 7.02 -6.63 29.72
C VAL A 41 8.42 -7.10 30.13
N PHE A 42 9.28 -7.37 29.16
CA PHE A 42 10.67 -7.75 29.42
C PHE A 42 11.43 -6.63 30.16
N ALA A 43 11.25 -5.37 29.76
CA ALA A 43 11.83 -4.22 30.45
C ALA A 43 11.34 -4.09 31.91
N ILE A 44 10.04 -4.32 32.16
CA ILE A 44 9.48 -4.35 33.52
C ILE A 44 10.14 -5.45 34.36
N TRP A 45 10.34 -6.65 33.80
CA TRP A 45 11.03 -7.73 34.51
C TRP A 45 12.50 -7.42 34.79
N MET A 46 13.21 -6.77 33.86
CA MET A 46 14.57 -6.29 34.13
C MET A 46 14.61 -5.30 35.30
N GLY A 47 13.66 -4.35 35.35
CA GLY A 47 13.55 -3.40 36.45
C GLY A 47 13.24 -4.08 37.80
N LEU A 48 12.30 -5.03 37.82
CA LEU A 48 11.97 -5.82 39.01
C LEU A 48 13.16 -6.70 39.45
N GLY A 49 13.89 -7.30 38.50
CA GLY A 49 15.09 -8.09 38.78
C GLY A 49 16.20 -7.25 39.40
N ALA A 50 16.45 -6.05 38.86
CA ALA A 50 17.40 -5.10 39.43
C ALA A 50 17.00 -4.66 40.84
N ALA A 51 15.72 -4.34 41.06
CA ALA A 51 15.19 -3.99 42.38
C ALA A 51 15.35 -5.15 43.40
N GLY A 52 15.03 -6.38 42.99
CA GLY A 52 15.18 -7.58 43.81
C GLY A 52 16.64 -7.87 44.19
N LEU A 53 17.56 -7.71 43.23
CA LEU A 53 19.00 -7.84 43.49
C LEU A 53 19.49 -6.80 44.51
N CYS A 54 19.08 -5.55 44.35
CA CYS A 54 19.41 -4.47 45.28
C CYS A 54 18.88 -4.73 46.69
N GLU A 55 17.65 -5.24 46.80
CA GLU A 55 17.06 -5.61 48.08
C GLU A 55 17.81 -6.78 48.74
N TRP A 56 18.20 -7.79 47.96
CA TRP A 56 18.98 -8.93 48.45
C TRP A 56 20.35 -8.52 48.98
N VAL A 57 21.04 -7.62 48.25
CA VAL A 57 22.32 -7.05 48.71
C VAL A 57 22.14 -6.23 49.96
N ARG A 58 21.08 -5.41 50.04
CA ARG A 58 20.74 -4.62 51.24
C ARG A 58 20.47 -5.50 52.47
N LYS A 59 19.84 -6.67 52.30
CA LYS A 59 19.58 -7.62 53.39
C LYS A 59 20.87 -8.24 53.94
N LYS A 60 21.89 -8.46 53.09
CA LYS A 60 23.19 -9.04 53.50
C LYS A 60 24.22 -8.00 53.94
N ARG A 61 24.08 -6.76 53.48
CA ARG A 61 25.02 -5.67 53.72
C ARG A 61 24.23 -4.40 54.03
N THR A 62 24.39 -3.84 55.22
CA THR A 62 23.73 -2.61 55.67
C THR A 62 24.35 -1.33 55.10
N ARG A 63 25.49 -1.41 54.41
CA ARG A 63 26.17 -0.25 53.80
C ARG A 63 25.51 0.12 52.47
N LEU A 64 25.42 1.42 52.21
CA LEU A 64 24.85 1.98 50.97
C LEU A 64 25.68 1.63 49.73
N LEU A 65 27.00 1.58 49.87
CA LEU A 65 27.94 1.39 48.75
C LEU A 65 27.70 0.10 47.94
N PRO A 66 27.57 -1.10 48.54
CA PRO A 66 27.21 -2.33 47.80
C PRO A 66 25.90 -2.25 46.99
N VAL A 67 24.90 -1.54 47.50
CA VAL A 67 23.60 -1.37 46.83
C VAL A 67 23.75 -0.44 45.62
N CYS A 68 24.46 0.67 45.79
CA CYS A 68 24.79 1.58 44.67
C CYS A 68 25.60 0.89 43.57
N LEU A 69 26.60 0.08 43.95
CA LEU A 69 27.39 -0.68 42.98
C LEU A 69 26.54 -1.71 42.24
N SER A 70 25.59 -2.34 42.92
CA SER A 70 24.67 -3.30 42.30
C SER A 70 23.74 -2.63 41.29
N MET A 71 23.20 -1.45 41.62
CA MET A 71 22.43 -0.64 40.66
C MET A 71 23.27 -0.23 39.45
N LEU A 72 24.51 0.21 39.67
CA LEU A 72 25.41 0.60 38.59
C LEU A 72 25.73 -0.59 37.67
N LEU A 73 25.94 -1.78 38.23
CA LEU A 73 26.15 -3.01 37.46
C LEU A 73 24.90 -3.40 36.67
N CYS A 74 23.70 -3.24 37.23
CA CYS A 74 22.45 -3.50 36.51
C CYS A 74 22.27 -2.58 35.30
N LEU A 75 22.81 -1.36 35.31
CA LEU A 75 22.78 -0.46 34.15
C LEU A 75 23.64 -0.96 32.99
N LEU A 76 24.63 -1.83 33.23
CA LEU A 76 25.43 -2.40 32.14
C LEU A 76 24.58 -3.21 31.16
N VAL A 77 23.48 -3.82 31.61
CA VAL A 77 22.57 -4.60 30.75
C VAL A 77 21.91 -3.73 29.68
N PRO A 78 21.12 -2.68 30.01
CA PRO A 78 20.53 -1.82 29.00
C PRO A 78 21.58 -0.99 28.23
N ILE A 79 22.72 -0.66 28.84
CA ILE A 79 23.83 0.00 28.11
C ILE A 79 24.37 -0.92 27.02
N GLN A 80 24.63 -2.19 27.35
CA GLN A 80 25.10 -3.16 26.37
C GLN A 80 24.07 -3.36 25.25
N MET A 81 22.80 -3.60 25.60
CA MET A 81 21.72 -3.76 24.62
C MET A 81 21.60 -2.52 23.73
N GLY A 82 21.58 -1.32 24.32
CA GLY A 82 21.56 -0.08 23.56
C GLY A 82 22.76 0.05 22.63
N SER A 83 23.98 -0.18 23.12
CA SER A 83 25.21 -0.03 22.34
C SER A 83 25.32 -1.01 21.16
N GLN A 84 24.82 -2.23 21.31
CA GLN A 84 24.91 -3.29 20.30
C GLN A 84 23.83 -3.19 19.22
N THR A 85 22.75 -2.45 19.48
CA THR A 85 21.61 -2.38 18.56
C THR A 85 21.36 -0.95 18.08
N TRP A 86 22.20 0.01 18.51
CA TRP A 86 22.05 1.43 18.16
C TRP A 86 22.30 1.68 16.67
N ASP A 87 23.35 1.09 16.11
CA ASP A 87 23.70 1.22 14.70
C ASP A 87 22.68 0.56 13.77
N ASP A 88 22.15 -0.60 14.16
CA ASP A 88 21.06 -1.27 13.45
C ASP A 88 19.78 -0.41 13.39
N HIS A 89 19.49 0.34 14.46
CA HIS A 89 18.30 1.20 14.55
C HIS A 89 18.54 2.64 14.09
N ASP A 90 19.81 3.04 13.84
CA ASP A 90 20.11 4.37 13.35
C ASP A 90 19.69 4.51 11.87
N ARG A 91 18.70 5.38 11.65
CA ARG A 91 18.18 5.69 10.32
C ARG A 91 18.63 7.05 9.79
N SER A 92 19.54 7.73 10.49
CA SER A 92 19.93 9.13 10.21
C SER A 92 20.51 9.35 8.81
N ASN A 93 21.17 8.35 8.22
CA ASN A 93 21.80 8.45 6.89
C ASN A 93 21.16 7.52 5.84
N ARG A 94 19.86 7.21 6.00
CA ARG A 94 19.13 6.32 5.08
C ARG A 94 18.35 7.12 4.05
N TYR A 95 19.02 7.51 2.97
CA TYR A 95 18.42 8.35 1.92
C TYR A 95 17.83 7.57 0.74
N THR A 96 18.01 6.24 0.67
CA THR A 96 17.63 5.43 -0.49
C THR A 96 16.19 5.68 -0.95
N CYS A 97 15.21 5.66 -0.04
CA CYS A 97 13.81 5.88 -0.41
C CYS A 97 13.56 7.32 -0.88
N ARG A 98 14.14 8.32 -0.21
CA ARG A 98 14.03 9.72 -0.63
C ARG A 98 14.63 9.90 -2.03
N ASP A 99 15.87 9.47 -2.22
CA ASP A 99 16.61 9.67 -3.46
C ASP A 99 15.99 8.87 -4.61
N PHE A 100 15.51 7.66 -4.35
CA PHE A 100 14.76 6.86 -5.33
C PHE A 100 13.51 7.60 -5.82
N GLY A 101 12.68 8.10 -4.90
CA GLY A 101 11.48 8.86 -5.25
C GLY A 101 11.80 10.15 -6.00
N SER A 102 12.81 10.90 -5.54
CA SER A 102 13.26 12.13 -6.20
C SER A 102 13.75 11.85 -7.63
N ASN A 103 14.59 10.83 -7.81
CA ASN A 103 15.11 10.43 -9.11
C ASN A 103 13.99 10.10 -10.09
N TYR A 104 12.96 9.35 -9.67
CA TYR A 104 11.81 9.06 -10.54
C TYR A 104 11.06 10.33 -10.93
N LEU A 105 10.75 11.19 -9.96
CA LEU A 105 9.98 12.42 -10.21
C LEU A 105 10.74 13.41 -11.10
N MET A 106 12.07 13.49 -10.99
CA MET A 106 12.92 14.37 -11.80
C MET A 106 13.09 13.89 -13.25
N THR A 107 12.75 12.64 -13.57
CA THR A 107 12.74 12.17 -14.98
C THR A 107 11.46 12.54 -15.73
N LEU A 108 10.43 13.03 -15.03
CA LEU A 108 9.16 13.38 -15.64
C LEU A 108 9.26 14.70 -16.41
N PRO A 109 8.54 14.85 -17.54
CA PRO A 109 8.52 16.10 -18.30
C PRO A 109 8.20 17.33 -17.44
N ASP A 110 8.93 18.43 -17.64
CA ASP A 110 8.78 19.66 -16.84
C ASP A 110 7.43 20.37 -17.03
N GLN A 111 6.70 20.06 -18.09
CA GLN A 111 5.45 20.73 -18.47
C GLN A 111 4.30 19.74 -18.63
N GLY A 112 3.08 20.25 -18.41
CA GLY A 112 1.85 19.51 -18.68
C GLY A 112 1.36 18.61 -17.54
N HIS A 113 1.83 18.82 -16.29
CA HIS A 113 1.44 18.05 -15.10
C HIS A 113 1.55 16.54 -15.32
N PRO A 114 2.79 16.02 -15.45
CA PRO A 114 3.02 14.64 -15.85
C PRO A 114 2.45 13.66 -14.84
N ILE A 115 2.03 12.49 -15.32
CA ILE A 115 1.44 11.44 -14.49
C ILE A 115 2.38 10.25 -14.49
N ILE A 116 2.75 9.80 -13.30
CA ILE A 116 3.57 8.61 -13.11
C ILE A 116 2.72 7.48 -12.57
N PHE A 117 2.78 6.34 -13.27
CA PHE A 117 2.12 5.11 -12.84
C PHE A 117 3.11 4.27 -12.04
N CYS A 118 2.69 3.87 -10.85
CA CYS A 118 3.48 3.03 -9.95
C CYS A 118 2.63 1.87 -9.43
N ASN A 119 3.27 0.83 -8.90
CA ASN A 119 2.54 -0.31 -8.38
C ASN A 119 3.08 -0.77 -7.03
N GLY A 120 2.17 -0.85 -6.06
CA GLY A 120 2.51 -1.29 -4.71
C GLY A 120 3.21 -0.22 -3.88
N ASP A 121 3.45 -0.58 -2.63
CA ASP A 121 3.87 0.36 -1.59
C ASP A 121 5.31 0.85 -1.79
N ASN A 122 6.21 -0.03 -2.24
CA ASN A 122 7.63 0.27 -2.39
C ASN A 122 7.91 1.31 -3.49
N ASP A 123 7.07 1.39 -4.52
CA ASP A 123 7.19 2.42 -5.56
C ASP A 123 6.45 3.69 -5.14
N THR A 124 5.28 3.55 -4.51
CA THR A 124 4.36 4.67 -4.23
C THR A 124 4.85 5.54 -3.09
N PHE A 125 5.25 4.93 -1.97
CA PHE A 125 5.59 5.70 -0.76
C PHE A 125 6.81 6.60 -0.92
N PRO A 126 7.90 6.19 -1.59
CA PRO A 126 8.99 7.10 -1.94
C PRO A 126 8.53 8.34 -2.71
N LEU A 127 7.62 8.17 -3.67
CA LEU A 127 7.12 9.27 -4.50
C LEU A 127 6.23 10.22 -3.67
N TRP A 128 5.29 9.67 -2.90
CA TRP A 128 4.44 10.47 -1.99
C TRP A 128 5.26 11.20 -0.93
N TYR A 129 6.24 10.54 -0.32
CA TYR A 129 7.14 11.16 0.65
C TYR A 129 7.84 12.41 0.07
N ASN A 130 8.36 12.29 -1.16
CA ASN A 130 9.01 13.41 -1.82
C ASN A 130 8.04 14.58 -2.09
N GLN A 131 6.79 14.32 -2.45
CA GLN A 131 5.80 15.38 -2.66
C GLN A 131 5.31 16.00 -1.34
N ASP A 132 4.97 15.15 -0.36
CA ASP A 132 4.31 15.55 0.88
C ASP A 132 5.29 16.21 1.85
N THR A 133 6.51 15.67 1.96
CA THR A 133 7.51 16.09 2.96
C THR A 133 8.63 16.93 2.37
N GLU A 134 9.25 16.49 1.28
CA GLU A 134 10.40 17.19 0.66
C GLU A 134 9.98 18.28 -0.34
N GLU A 135 8.67 18.39 -0.60
CA GLU A 135 8.08 19.38 -1.51
C GLU A 135 8.58 19.30 -2.96
N VAL A 136 9.06 18.12 -3.39
CA VAL A 136 9.65 17.89 -4.72
C VAL A 136 8.56 17.52 -5.74
N ARG A 137 8.57 18.19 -6.89
CA ARG A 137 7.72 17.88 -8.07
C ARG A 137 6.23 17.73 -7.71
N ARG A 138 5.72 18.70 -6.95
CA ARG A 138 4.30 18.82 -6.56
C ARG A 138 3.34 19.09 -7.72
N ASP A 139 3.88 19.32 -8.92
CA ASP A 139 3.14 19.47 -10.17
C ASP A 139 2.83 18.14 -10.87
N ALA A 140 3.52 17.05 -10.50
CA ALA A 140 3.31 15.72 -11.04
C ALA A 140 2.20 14.98 -10.30
N ARG A 141 1.51 14.06 -10.99
CA ARG A 141 0.51 13.18 -10.37
C ARG A 141 1.02 11.77 -10.22
N ILE A 142 0.95 11.25 -9.00
CA ILE A 142 1.29 9.85 -8.72
C ILE A 142 0.02 9.01 -8.73
N CYS A 143 0.00 7.99 -9.58
CA CYS A 143 -1.10 7.05 -9.70
C CYS A 143 -0.65 5.61 -9.40
N ASN A 144 -1.08 5.09 -8.25
CA ASN A 144 -0.85 3.71 -7.83
C ASN A 144 -1.93 2.80 -8.43
N LEU A 145 -1.51 1.88 -9.30
CA LEU A 145 -2.39 0.94 -9.98
C LEU A 145 -3.12 0.00 -9.01
N SER A 146 -2.51 -0.34 -7.88
CA SER A 146 -3.12 -1.19 -6.85
C SER A 146 -4.28 -0.48 -6.14
N TYR A 147 -4.27 0.85 -6.05
CA TYR A 147 -5.36 1.65 -5.47
C TYR A 147 -6.35 2.16 -6.52
N ALA A 148 -5.99 2.17 -7.81
CA ALA A 148 -6.87 2.60 -8.91
C ALA A 148 -8.23 1.87 -9.00
N GLN A 149 -8.36 0.74 -8.31
CA GLN A 149 -9.61 -0.03 -8.20
C GLN A 149 -10.57 0.45 -7.13
N THR A 150 -10.13 1.28 -6.18
CA THR A 150 -10.95 1.70 -5.04
C THR A 150 -11.68 3.01 -5.35
N ASP A 151 -12.91 3.12 -4.88
CA ASP A 151 -13.78 4.27 -5.15
C ASP A 151 -13.23 5.57 -4.55
N TRP A 152 -12.69 5.50 -3.35
CA TRP A 152 -12.06 6.63 -2.66
C TRP A 152 -10.83 7.13 -3.42
N TYR A 153 -10.03 6.24 -4.02
CA TYR A 153 -8.82 6.64 -4.72
C TYR A 153 -9.14 7.24 -6.09
N ILE A 154 -10.11 6.67 -6.82
CA ILE A 154 -10.62 7.28 -8.07
C ILE A 154 -11.12 8.70 -7.80
N TYR A 155 -11.89 8.89 -6.72
CA TYR A 155 -12.33 10.23 -6.31
C TYR A 155 -11.16 11.15 -5.97
N GLN A 156 -10.17 10.67 -5.23
CA GLN A 156 -8.98 11.45 -4.90
C GLN A 156 -8.21 11.87 -6.16
N GLN A 157 -8.13 11.01 -7.17
CA GLN A 157 -7.52 11.30 -8.47
C GLN A 157 -8.29 12.37 -9.26
N GLN A 158 -9.61 12.49 -9.09
CA GLN A 158 -10.42 13.56 -9.68
C GLN A 158 -10.24 14.92 -9.00
N CYS A 159 -9.74 14.94 -7.76
CA CYS A 159 -9.48 16.18 -7.04
C CYS A 159 -8.10 16.74 -7.39
N PRO A 160 -7.95 18.08 -7.51
CA PRO A 160 -6.64 18.71 -7.56
C PRO A 160 -5.78 18.30 -6.35
N LEU A 161 -4.48 18.11 -6.58
CA LEU A 161 -3.51 17.79 -5.54
C LEU A 161 -2.29 18.68 -5.74
N TYR A 162 -2.00 19.52 -4.75
CA TYR A 162 -0.95 20.53 -4.83
C TYR A 162 -1.10 21.43 -6.08
N GLU A 163 -0.13 21.37 -6.99
CA GLU A 163 -0.11 22.14 -8.24
C GLU A 163 -0.68 21.34 -9.42
N ALA A 164 -0.90 20.03 -9.25
CA ALA A 164 -1.47 19.17 -10.29
C ALA A 164 -3.01 19.27 -10.31
N PRO A 165 -3.64 19.51 -11.47
CA PRO A 165 -5.09 19.44 -11.60
C PRO A 165 -5.59 18.01 -11.35
N GLY A 166 -6.89 17.89 -11.06
CA GLY A 166 -7.55 16.59 -11.02
C GLY A 166 -7.45 15.88 -12.37
N LEU A 167 -7.26 14.57 -12.36
CA LEU A 167 -7.25 13.76 -13.57
C LEU A 167 -8.60 13.88 -14.30
N PRO A 168 -8.62 13.92 -15.64
CA PRO A 168 -9.81 14.11 -16.44
C PRO A 168 -10.68 12.85 -16.50
N ILE A 169 -11.00 12.25 -15.36
CA ILE A 169 -11.83 11.04 -15.23
C ILE A 169 -13.31 11.47 -15.33
N PRO A 170 -14.05 11.15 -16.41
CA PRO A 170 -15.40 11.65 -16.64
C PRO A 170 -16.48 10.89 -15.83
N TRP A 171 -16.08 9.98 -14.95
CA TRP A 171 -16.99 9.07 -14.25
C TRP A 171 -17.62 9.74 -13.03
N LYS A 172 -18.91 9.47 -12.82
CA LYS A 172 -19.64 9.90 -11.61
C LYS A 172 -19.45 8.86 -10.51
N ARG A 173 -19.38 9.31 -9.25
CA ARG A 173 -19.22 8.44 -8.07
C ARG A 173 -20.14 7.22 -8.03
N LYS A 174 -21.41 7.38 -8.44
CA LYS A 174 -22.39 6.27 -8.52
C LYS A 174 -21.99 5.14 -9.49
N GLN A 175 -21.06 5.37 -10.40
CA GLN A 175 -20.64 4.40 -11.42
C GLN A 175 -19.47 3.51 -10.96
N TYR A 176 -18.73 3.92 -9.93
CA TYR A 176 -17.54 3.21 -9.44
C TYR A 176 -17.55 2.94 -7.92
N GLN A 177 -18.57 3.42 -7.20
CA GLN A 177 -18.77 3.09 -5.79
C GLN A 177 -18.81 1.57 -5.55
N GLU A 178 -18.40 1.16 -4.36
CA GLU A 178 -18.48 -0.23 -3.93
C GLU A 178 -19.88 -0.83 -4.17
N GLY A 179 -19.94 -2.09 -4.59
CA GLY A 179 -21.15 -2.79 -5.00
C GLY A 179 -21.66 -2.48 -6.42
N THR A 180 -21.05 -1.51 -7.12
CA THR A 180 -21.38 -1.19 -8.52
C THR A 180 -20.23 -1.61 -9.45
N ASN A 181 -20.54 -2.30 -10.55
CA ASN A 181 -19.58 -2.72 -11.59
C ASN A 181 -18.34 -3.46 -11.04
N GLU A 182 -18.53 -4.28 -10.00
CA GLU A 182 -17.46 -5.01 -9.28
C GLU A 182 -16.78 -6.07 -10.11
N TYR A 183 -17.59 -6.72 -10.93
CA TYR A 183 -17.20 -7.82 -11.78
C TYR A 183 -17.89 -7.65 -13.12
N VAL A 184 -17.10 -7.77 -14.19
CA VAL A 184 -17.60 -7.84 -15.55
C VAL A 184 -17.14 -9.16 -16.13
N GLU A 185 -18.11 -9.97 -16.54
CA GLU A 185 -17.82 -11.26 -17.15
C GLU A 185 -17.29 -11.05 -18.58
N ILE A 186 -16.10 -11.59 -18.84
CA ILE A 186 -15.55 -11.69 -20.19
C ILE A 186 -16.16 -12.92 -20.84
N ARG A 187 -16.84 -12.72 -21.96
CA ARG A 187 -17.59 -13.73 -22.73
C ARG A 187 -17.01 -13.82 -24.15
N PRO A 188 -15.90 -14.58 -24.34
CA PRO A 188 -15.22 -14.74 -25.63
C PRO A 188 -16.12 -15.12 -26.81
N GLU A 189 -17.12 -15.93 -26.54
CA GLU A 189 -18.09 -16.44 -27.50
C GLU A 189 -18.93 -15.33 -28.16
N LEU A 190 -19.08 -14.17 -27.51
CA LEU A 190 -19.84 -13.04 -28.06
C LEU A 190 -19.08 -12.31 -29.17
N LYS A 191 -17.75 -12.49 -29.28
CA LYS A 191 -16.94 -11.79 -30.29
C LYS A 191 -17.44 -12.04 -31.72
N GLY A 192 -17.72 -13.31 -32.05
CA GLY A 192 -18.22 -13.68 -33.36
C GLY A 192 -19.62 -13.13 -33.64
N GLN A 193 -20.48 -13.08 -32.62
CA GLN A 193 -21.83 -12.53 -32.73
C GLN A 193 -21.81 -11.02 -32.98
N ILE A 194 -20.93 -10.29 -32.28
CA ILE A 194 -20.76 -8.84 -32.47
C ILE A 194 -20.22 -8.56 -33.87
N GLN A 195 -19.20 -9.29 -34.32
CA GLN A 195 -18.68 -9.13 -35.68
C GLN A 195 -19.74 -9.42 -36.75
N ALA A 196 -20.56 -10.46 -36.58
CA ALA A 196 -21.68 -10.75 -37.47
C ALA A 196 -22.75 -9.63 -37.42
N PHE A 197 -23.02 -9.05 -36.25
CA PHE A 197 -23.95 -7.93 -36.10
C PHE A 197 -23.47 -6.68 -36.86
N TYR A 198 -22.17 -6.37 -36.79
CA TYR A 198 -21.56 -5.28 -37.59
C TYR A 198 -21.63 -5.53 -39.10
N GLN A 199 -21.58 -6.79 -39.55
CA GLN A 199 -21.71 -7.13 -40.96
C GLN A 199 -23.16 -7.04 -41.45
N GLN A 200 -24.12 -7.47 -40.63
CA GLN A 200 -25.53 -7.53 -41.00
C GLN A 200 -26.26 -6.19 -40.83
N HIS A 201 -25.94 -5.44 -39.76
CA HIS A 201 -26.61 -4.19 -39.38
C HIS A 201 -25.58 -3.10 -39.04
N PRO A 202 -24.80 -2.62 -40.01
CA PRO A 202 -23.64 -1.76 -39.75
C PRO A 202 -23.97 -0.43 -39.08
N GLU A 203 -25.09 0.22 -39.45
CA GLU A 203 -25.47 1.51 -38.84
C GLU A 203 -25.98 1.34 -37.40
N GLU A 204 -26.77 0.31 -37.14
CA GLU A 204 -27.31 0.00 -35.81
C GLU A 204 -26.19 -0.46 -34.86
N ALA A 205 -25.25 -1.26 -35.36
CA ALA A 205 -24.08 -1.70 -34.62
C ALA A 205 -23.19 -0.53 -34.21
N ARG A 206 -22.95 0.43 -35.11
CA ARG A 206 -22.20 1.66 -34.80
C ARG A 206 -22.88 2.53 -33.75
N GLN A 207 -24.21 2.65 -33.80
CA GLN A 207 -24.96 3.40 -32.78
C GLN A 207 -24.89 2.72 -31.41
N THR A 208 -24.89 1.39 -31.38
CA THR A 208 -24.96 0.59 -30.16
C THR A 208 -23.58 0.41 -29.50
N PHE A 209 -22.53 0.17 -30.27
CA PHE A 209 -21.22 -0.24 -29.78
C PHE A 209 -20.05 0.66 -30.24
N GLY A 210 -20.31 1.67 -31.08
CA GLY A 210 -19.29 2.59 -31.63
C GLY A 210 -18.69 2.10 -32.95
N GLU A 211 -17.70 2.83 -33.49
CA GLU A 211 -17.07 2.44 -34.76
C GLU A 211 -16.27 1.13 -34.66
N ASP A 212 -15.51 0.96 -33.58
CA ASP A 212 -14.78 -0.26 -33.26
C ASP A 212 -15.26 -0.80 -31.90
N PRO A 213 -16.00 -1.92 -31.86
CA PRO A 213 -16.54 -2.47 -30.63
C PRO A 213 -15.46 -2.99 -29.68
N PHE A 214 -14.23 -3.19 -30.16
CA PHE A 214 -13.10 -3.71 -29.38
C PHE A 214 -12.11 -2.62 -28.94
N ASP A 215 -12.30 -1.36 -29.37
CA ASP A 215 -11.56 -0.21 -28.82
C ASP A 215 -11.94 -0.03 -27.35
N VAL A 216 -10.92 0.08 -26.49
CA VAL A 216 -11.10 0.18 -25.06
C VAL A 216 -12.00 1.35 -24.64
N ARG A 217 -11.98 2.47 -25.37
CA ARG A 217 -12.86 3.62 -25.12
C ARG A 217 -14.33 3.29 -25.37
N ASN A 218 -14.61 2.54 -26.44
CA ASN A 218 -15.96 2.10 -26.76
C ASN A 218 -16.42 1.03 -25.77
N ILE A 219 -15.52 0.14 -25.36
CA ILE A 219 -15.80 -0.85 -24.32
C ILE A 219 -16.19 -0.18 -23.00
N LEU A 220 -15.39 0.80 -22.56
CA LEU A 220 -15.67 1.61 -21.38
C LEU A 220 -17.03 2.32 -21.45
N LYS A 221 -17.34 2.92 -22.60
CA LYS A 221 -18.53 3.75 -22.79
C LYS A 221 -19.81 2.93 -22.93
N TYR A 222 -19.78 1.88 -23.75
CA TYR A 222 -20.99 1.16 -24.16
C TYR A 222 -21.25 -0.12 -23.35
N TRP A 223 -20.21 -0.70 -22.74
CA TRP A 223 -20.32 -2.02 -22.09
C TRP A 223 -20.11 -1.95 -20.57
N LEU A 224 -19.19 -1.11 -20.09
CA LEU A 224 -18.92 -0.96 -18.65
C LEU A 224 -19.77 0.13 -17.98
N LEU A 225 -20.08 1.20 -18.70
CA LEU A 225 -20.89 2.31 -18.21
C LEU A 225 -22.21 2.48 -19.01
N PRO A 226 -22.98 1.41 -19.30
CA PRO A 226 -24.13 1.53 -20.17
C PRO A 226 -25.22 2.40 -19.52
N ARG A 227 -25.95 3.16 -20.36
CA ARG A 227 -27.17 3.87 -19.91
C ARG A 227 -28.30 2.91 -19.53
N ILE A 228 -28.23 1.65 -19.99
CA ILE A 228 -29.24 0.60 -19.79
C ILE A 228 -28.54 -0.60 -19.12
N ARG A 229 -29.00 -0.97 -17.91
CA ARG A 229 -28.35 -1.97 -17.03
C ARG A 229 -28.31 -3.40 -17.56
N SER A 230 -28.93 -3.72 -18.70
CA SER A 230 -29.13 -5.09 -19.17
C SER A 230 -27.92 -5.71 -19.89
N PHE A 231 -26.87 -4.95 -20.18
CA PHE A 231 -25.73 -5.43 -20.96
C PHE A 231 -24.40 -5.01 -20.32
N ILE A 232 -23.93 -5.79 -19.36
CA ILE A 232 -22.53 -5.74 -18.90
C ILE A 232 -21.91 -7.07 -19.33
N LEU A 233 -21.53 -7.17 -20.60
CA LEU A 233 -21.01 -8.39 -21.22
C LEU A 233 -19.78 -8.01 -22.04
N PHE A 234 -18.61 -8.56 -21.77
CA PHE A 234 -17.36 -8.06 -22.38
C PHE A 234 -16.84 -9.05 -23.44
N PRO A 235 -16.61 -8.63 -24.69
CA PRO A 235 -15.88 -9.45 -25.65
C PRO A 235 -14.35 -9.24 -25.54
N PRO A 236 -13.53 -10.27 -25.77
CA PRO A 236 -12.10 -10.24 -25.51
C PRO A 236 -11.36 -9.35 -26.51
N ILE A 237 -10.59 -8.41 -25.96
CA ILE A 237 -9.51 -7.72 -26.65
C ILE A 237 -8.31 -8.69 -26.70
N GLN A 238 -7.57 -8.68 -27.80
CA GLN A 238 -6.44 -9.57 -28.07
C GLN A 238 -5.30 -9.51 -27.02
N SER A 239 -5.31 -8.50 -26.14
CA SER A 239 -4.31 -8.23 -25.08
C SER A 239 -4.84 -8.34 -23.65
N ALA A 240 -6.11 -8.71 -23.44
CA ALA A 240 -6.72 -8.75 -22.11
C ALA A 240 -6.64 -10.16 -21.49
N CYS A 241 -5.88 -10.33 -20.40
CA CYS A 241 -5.86 -11.53 -19.56
C CYS A 241 -7.29 -11.97 -19.16
N GLN A 242 -7.48 -13.28 -19.01
CA GLN A 242 -8.73 -14.03 -18.81
C GLN A 242 -9.66 -13.56 -17.65
N SER A 243 -9.29 -12.54 -16.90
CA SER A 243 -10.13 -11.84 -15.91
C SER A 243 -9.54 -10.46 -15.67
N ILE A 244 -10.28 -9.39 -16.01
CA ILE A 244 -9.89 -8.02 -15.68
C ILE A 244 -10.79 -7.56 -14.52
N ARG A 245 -10.24 -7.52 -13.31
CA ARG A 245 -10.89 -6.83 -12.19
C ARG A 245 -10.86 -5.31 -12.44
N LYS A 246 -11.69 -4.57 -11.69
CA LYS A 246 -11.79 -3.09 -11.60
C LYS A 246 -10.49 -2.25 -11.82
N PRO A 247 -9.25 -2.63 -11.42
CA PRO A 247 -8.10 -1.70 -11.44
C PRO A 247 -7.72 -1.05 -12.76
N TYR A 248 -8.03 -1.66 -13.91
CA TYR A 248 -7.47 -1.19 -15.17
C TYR A 248 -8.32 -0.12 -15.87
N PHE A 249 -9.64 -0.13 -15.69
CA PHE A 249 -10.56 0.64 -16.53
C PHE A 249 -10.56 2.16 -16.26
N ALA A 250 -10.38 2.60 -15.01
CA ALA A 250 -10.38 4.04 -14.68
C ALA A 250 -9.18 4.77 -15.29
N LEU A 251 -8.00 4.14 -15.25
CA LEU A 251 -6.76 4.71 -15.79
C LEU A 251 -6.65 4.56 -17.30
N ILE A 252 -7.09 3.41 -17.84
CA ILE A 252 -7.27 3.20 -19.28
C ILE A 252 -8.19 4.27 -19.90
N SER A 253 -9.24 4.70 -19.18
CA SER A 253 -10.15 5.74 -19.69
C SER A 253 -9.52 7.12 -19.83
N CYS A 254 -8.47 7.40 -19.06
CA CYS A 254 -7.71 8.65 -19.12
C CYS A 254 -6.50 8.57 -20.06
N PHE A 255 -5.93 7.38 -20.28
CA PHE A 255 -4.72 7.18 -21.08
C PHE A 255 -4.87 6.02 -22.09
N PRO A 256 -5.74 6.17 -23.10
CA PRO A 256 -5.92 5.15 -24.14
C PRO A 256 -4.63 4.72 -24.86
N PRO A 257 -3.62 5.58 -25.15
CA PRO A 257 -2.43 5.14 -25.87
C PRO A 257 -1.43 4.34 -25.02
N LEU A 258 -1.52 4.34 -23.68
CA LEU A 258 -0.57 3.61 -22.81
C LEU A 258 -0.87 2.11 -22.68
N PHE A 259 -2.05 1.66 -23.12
CA PHE A 259 -2.48 0.25 -23.05
C PHE A 259 -2.74 -0.35 -24.45
N VAL A 260 -2.44 0.41 -25.52
CA VAL A 260 -2.56 -0.01 -26.91
C VAL A 260 -1.15 0.01 -27.53
N THR A 261 -0.34 -0.96 -27.12
CA THR A 261 0.79 -1.52 -27.89
C THR A 261 0.88 -3.00 -27.58
#